data_AF-A0A833M5M4-F1
#
_entry.id   AF-A0A833M5M4-F1
#
_cell.length_a   1.000
_cell.length_b   1.000
_cell.length_c   1.000
_cell.angle_alpha   90.00
_cell.angle_beta   90.00
_cell.angle_gamma   90.00
#
_symmetry.space_group_name_H-M   'P 1'
#
loop_
_entity.id
_entity.type
_entity.pdbx_description
1 polymer ?
#
loop_
_entity_poly.entity_id
_entity_poly.type
_entity_poly.pdbx_seq_one_letter_code
_entity_poly.pdbx_strand_id
1 'polypeptide(L)'
;MSKLWVHVALAVAATASPALRADHGEGEGEHGRVEFPVSCRAEVRPRFERAVAQLHSFGYELARDAFAQVAEEDPACGMAHWGVAATWYHPLWAAPTPAELEAGRVAA
;
A
#
# COMPACT_ATOMS: atom_id res chain seq x y z
N MET A 1 -64.04 -17.86 9.70
CA MET A 1 -63.26 -18.38 10.85
C MET A 1 -61.94 -17.65 10.89
N SER A 2 -61.70 -16.94 12.00
CA SER A 2 -60.57 -16.06 12.26
C SER A 2 -59.21 -16.67 11.96
N LYS A 3 -58.28 -15.82 11.54
CA LYS A 3 -57.04 -15.52 12.29
C LYS A 3 -56.36 -14.28 11.69
N LEU A 4 -56.52 -13.16 12.39
CA LEU A 4 -55.62 -12.00 12.29
C LEU A 4 -54.22 -12.47 12.68
N TRP A 5 -53.23 -12.26 11.82
CA TRP A 5 -51.82 -12.36 12.18
C TRP A 5 -51.29 -10.94 12.31
N VAL A 6 -51.10 -10.50 13.55
CA VAL A 6 -50.39 -9.27 13.85
C VAL A 6 -48.92 -9.51 13.52
N HIS A 7 -48.46 -8.99 12.39
CA HIS A 7 -47.03 -8.90 12.12
C HIS A 7 -46.48 -7.74 12.96
N VAL A 8 -45.91 -8.07 14.11
CA VAL A 8 -45.01 -7.16 14.82
C VAL A 8 -43.76 -7.02 13.95
N ALA A 9 -43.69 -5.95 13.16
CA ALA A 9 -42.47 -5.57 12.48
C ALA A 9 -41.49 -5.03 13.52
N LEU A 10 -40.59 -5.89 14.00
CA LEU A 10 -39.44 -5.46 14.78
C LEU A 10 -38.48 -4.74 13.83
N ALA A 11 -38.62 -3.42 13.76
CA ALA A 11 -37.63 -2.58 13.10
C ALA A 11 -36.33 -2.61 13.93
N VAL A 12 -35.38 -3.47 13.54
CA VAL A 12 -34.00 -3.39 14.03
C VAL A 12 -33.41 -2.14 13.39
N ALA A 13 -33.42 -1.03 14.12
CA ALA A 13 -32.61 0.13 13.77
C ALA A 13 -31.14 -0.29 13.92
N ALA A 14 -30.48 -0.56 12.79
CA ALA A 14 -29.04 -0.74 12.74
C ALA A 14 -28.38 0.59 13.09
N THR A 15 -28.12 0.82 14.37
CA THR A 15 -27.19 1.87 14.79
C THR A 15 -25.82 1.44 14.30
N ALA A 16 -25.37 1.98 13.18
CA ALA A 16 -24.01 1.81 12.71
C ALA A 16 -23.08 2.38 13.80
N SER A 17 -22.46 1.50 14.58
CA SER A 17 -21.43 1.90 15.53
C SER A 17 -20.32 2.62 14.76
N PRO A 18 -19.88 3.83 15.17
CA PRO A 18 -18.76 4.53 14.53
C PRO A 18 -17.44 3.76 14.67
N ALA A 19 -17.41 2.70 15.49
CA ALA A 19 -16.27 1.83 15.74
C ALA A 19 -15.81 1.00 14.52
N LEU A 20 -16.51 1.05 13.37
CA LEU A 20 -16.04 0.46 12.11
C LEU A 20 -15.74 1.53 11.04
N ARG A 21 -15.15 2.64 11.47
CA ARG A 21 -14.16 3.36 10.65
C ARG A 21 -12.84 3.22 11.38
N ALA A 22 -12.15 2.11 11.18
CA ALA A 22 -10.72 2.14 11.37
C ALA A 22 -10.20 3.07 10.28
N ASP A 23 -10.00 4.33 10.65
CA ASP A 23 -9.18 5.26 9.89
C ASP A 23 -7.75 4.72 9.99
N HIS A 24 -7.44 3.71 9.19
CA HIS A 24 -6.07 3.36 8.87
C HIS A 24 -5.59 4.53 8.00
N GLY A 25 -5.22 5.64 8.65
CA GLY A 25 -4.69 6.82 7.97
C GLY A 25 -3.69 6.37 6.91
N GLU A 26 -3.88 6.86 5.69
CA GLU A 26 -3.15 6.43 4.49
C GLU A 26 -1.65 6.35 4.74
N GLY A 27 -1.11 5.18 5.11
CA GLY A 27 0.32 4.89 5.12
C GLY A 27 1.25 5.90 5.81
N GLU A 28 0.77 6.82 6.64
CA GLU A 28 1.57 7.72 7.46
C GLU A 28 1.93 7.02 8.78
N GLY A 29 2.32 5.75 8.71
CA GLY A 29 3.04 5.15 9.83
C GLY A 29 4.30 5.97 10.07
N GLU A 30 4.66 6.20 11.32
CA GLU A 30 5.91 6.87 11.69
C GLU A 30 7.09 5.92 11.40
N HIS A 31 7.39 5.70 10.13
CA HIS A 31 8.49 4.86 9.64
C HIS A 31 9.82 5.62 9.75
N GLY A 32 10.12 6.19 10.93
CA GLY A 32 11.35 6.94 11.18
C GLY A 32 11.66 8.04 10.14
N ARG A 33 12.93 8.43 10.04
CA ARG A 33 13.43 9.37 9.01
C ARG A 33 14.40 8.61 8.10
N VAL A 34 14.17 8.69 6.79
CA VAL A 34 15.08 8.18 5.76
C VAL A 34 15.68 9.38 5.02
N GLU A 35 17.00 9.40 4.90
CA GLU A 35 17.72 10.29 3.99
C GLU A 35 18.37 9.40 2.93
N PHE A 36 17.89 9.47 1.69
CA PHE A 36 18.39 8.60 0.62
C PHE A 36 18.77 9.44 -0.61
N PRO A 37 20.07 9.72 -0.82
CA PRO A 37 20.51 10.48 -1.98
C PRO A 37 20.31 9.66 -3.27
N VAL A 38 19.49 10.19 -4.17
CA VAL A 38 19.25 9.64 -5.50
C VAL A 38 19.50 10.70 -6.58
N SER A 39 19.84 10.27 -7.79
CA SER A 39 19.99 11.14 -8.96
C SER A 39 18.65 11.56 -9.59
N CYS A 40 17.54 11.16 -9.00
CA CYS A 40 16.20 11.54 -9.42
C CYS A 40 15.95 13.03 -9.19
N ARG A 41 14.89 13.57 -9.79
CA ARG A 41 14.45 14.95 -9.58
C ARG A 41 14.26 15.23 -8.08
N ALA A 42 14.65 16.42 -7.63
CA ALA A 42 14.63 16.75 -6.22
C ALA A 42 13.20 16.73 -5.62
N GLU A 43 12.20 17.02 -6.44
CA GLU A 43 10.79 17.10 -6.08
C GLU A 43 10.20 15.74 -5.70
N VAL A 44 10.70 14.65 -6.29
CA VAL A 44 10.19 13.29 -6.02
C VAL A 44 10.88 12.61 -4.85
N ARG A 45 12.01 13.15 -4.37
CA ARG A 45 12.81 12.56 -3.28
C ARG A 45 12.01 12.30 -2.00
N PRO A 46 11.15 13.20 -1.49
CA PRO A 46 10.38 12.90 -0.28
C PRO A 46 9.47 11.69 -0.42
N ARG A 47 8.90 11.45 -1.61
CA ARG A 47 8.09 10.26 -1.88
C ARG A 47 8.98 9.01 -1.99
N PHE A 48 10.13 9.12 -2.64
CA PHE A 48 11.11 8.05 -2.70
C PHE A 48 11.57 7.61 -1.30
N GLU A 49 11.90 8.55 -0.43
CA GLU A 49 12.30 8.29 0.97
C GLU A 49 11.19 7.59 1.76
N ARG A 50 9.92 8.01 1.57
CA ARG A 50 8.77 7.30 2.15
C ARG A 50 8.65 5.87 1.61
N ALA A 51 8.82 5.66 0.31
CA ALA A 51 8.77 4.33 -0.30
C ALA A 51 9.85 3.40 0.27
N VAL A 52 11.07 3.92 0.47
CA VAL A 52 12.17 3.19 1.14
C VAL A 52 11.81 2.85 2.59
N ALA A 53 11.23 3.79 3.33
CA ALA A 53 10.81 3.55 4.71
C ALA A 53 9.73 2.46 4.81
N GLN A 54 8.77 2.47 3.88
CA GLN A 54 7.74 1.44 3.77
C GLN A 54 8.32 0.08 3.41
N LEU A 55 9.23 0.03 2.42
CA LEU A 55 9.91 -1.20 2.00
C LEU A 55 10.66 -1.86 3.17
N HIS A 56 11.37 -1.06 3.97
CA HIS A 56 12.09 -1.55 5.16
C HIS A 56 11.19 -1.92 6.33
N SER A 57 9.95 -1.41 6.34
CA SER A 57 8.92 -1.79 7.30
C SER A 57 8.05 -2.94 6.78
N PHE A 58 8.48 -3.61 5.71
CA PHE A 58 7.78 -4.75 5.09
C PHE A 58 6.40 -4.39 4.49
N GLY A 59 6.16 -3.10 4.21
CA GLY A 59 4.97 -2.59 3.54
C GLY A 59 5.11 -2.62 2.02
N TYR A 60 5.25 -3.80 1.43
CA TYR A 60 5.59 -3.95 0.00
C TYR A 60 4.60 -3.30 -0.96
N GLU A 61 3.30 -3.45 -0.72
CA GLU A 61 2.27 -2.87 -1.59
C GLU A 61 2.32 -1.33 -1.55
N LEU A 62 2.38 -0.75 -0.35
CA LEU A 62 2.50 0.70 -0.15
C LEU A 62 3.80 1.24 -0.76
N ALA A 63 4.91 0.54 -0.56
CA ALA A 63 6.19 0.89 -1.15
C ALA A 63 6.14 0.83 -2.68
N ARG A 64 5.50 -0.19 -3.25
CA ARG A 64 5.36 -0.38 -4.70
C ARG A 64 4.60 0.78 -5.33
N ASP A 65 3.47 1.15 -4.74
CA ASP A 65 2.65 2.26 -5.24
C ASP A 65 3.42 3.59 -5.16
N ALA A 66 4.16 3.81 -4.06
CA ALA A 66 4.97 5.01 -3.90
C ALA A 66 6.14 5.08 -4.89
N PHE A 67 6.86 3.97 -5.13
CA PHE A 67 7.92 3.91 -6.14
C PHE A 67 7.36 4.06 -7.56
N ALA A 68 6.20 3.47 -7.87
CA ALA A 68 5.53 3.62 -9.15
C ALA A 68 5.17 5.09 -9.44
N GLN A 69 4.62 5.81 -8.44
CA GLN A 69 4.36 7.24 -8.56
C GLN A 69 5.65 8.05 -8.78
N VAL A 70 6.76 7.70 -8.13
CA VAL A 70 8.05 8.35 -8.40
C VAL A 70 8.49 8.09 -9.84
N ALA A 71 8.34 6.87 -10.35
CA ALA A 71 8.69 6.52 -11.73
C ALA A 71 7.77 7.18 -12.77
N GLU A 72 6.48 7.39 -12.46
CA GLU A 72 5.55 8.14 -13.31
C GLU A 72 5.93 9.62 -13.38
N GLU A 73 6.25 10.23 -12.23
CA GLU A 73 6.62 11.64 -12.14
C GLU A 73 8.05 11.89 -12.69
N ASP A 74 8.98 10.96 -12.49
CA ASP A 74 10.35 11.01 -13.01
C ASP A 74 10.75 9.68 -13.69
N PRO A 75 10.37 9.49 -14.98
CA PRO A 75 10.66 8.24 -15.70
C PRO A 75 12.14 7.92 -15.84
N ALA A 76 13.03 8.91 -15.70
CA ALA A 76 14.49 8.73 -15.75
C ALA A 76 15.08 8.30 -14.40
N CYS A 77 14.29 8.28 -13.32
CA CYS A 77 14.70 7.82 -12.00
C CYS A 77 14.88 6.30 -11.98
N GLY A 78 16.07 5.81 -12.37
CA GLY A 78 16.38 4.37 -12.34
C GLY A 78 16.18 3.73 -10.97
N MET A 79 16.38 4.49 -9.89
CA MET A 79 16.13 4.01 -8.53
C MET A 79 14.64 3.79 -8.22
N ALA A 80 13.71 4.49 -8.86
CA ALA A 80 12.28 4.24 -8.68
C ALA A 80 11.87 2.90 -9.30
N HIS A 81 12.33 2.62 -10.51
CA HIS A 81 12.15 1.33 -11.19
C HIS A 81 12.75 0.18 -10.37
N TRP A 82 13.98 0.35 -9.86
CA TRP A 82 14.58 -0.57 -8.88
C TRP A 82 13.70 -0.78 -7.65
N GLY A 83 13.11 0.29 -7.12
CA GLY A 83 12.23 0.23 -5.95
C GLY A 83 10.99 -0.62 -6.21
N VAL A 84 10.32 -0.43 -7.36
CA VAL A 84 9.20 -1.29 -7.78
C VAL A 84 9.65 -2.75 -7.86
N ALA A 85 10.78 -3.03 -8.50
CA ALA A 85 11.30 -4.39 -8.61
C ALA A 85 11.61 -5.03 -7.24
N ALA A 86 12.23 -4.27 -6.33
CA ALA A 86 12.57 -4.72 -4.99
C ALA A 86 11.33 -5.11 -4.16
N THR A 87 10.18 -4.50 -4.44
CA THR A 87 8.92 -4.81 -3.75
C THR A 87 8.30 -6.14 -4.13
N TRP A 88 8.82 -6.85 -5.14
CA TRP A 88 8.37 -8.21 -5.49
C TRP A 88 9.22 -9.31 -4.84
N TYR A 89 10.26 -8.93 -4.10
CA TYR A 89 11.17 -9.86 -3.46
C TYR A 89 10.88 -9.97 -1.96
N HIS A 90 10.19 -11.05 -1.57
CA HIS A 90 9.65 -11.27 -0.22
C HIS A 90 10.33 -12.41 0.58
N PRO A 91 11.67 -12.56 0.59
CA PRO A 91 12.34 -13.79 1.03
C PRO A 91 12.13 -14.14 2.52
N LEU A 92 11.64 -13.19 3.33
CA LEU A 92 11.47 -13.38 4.76
C LEU A 92 10.30 -14.31 5.11
N TRP A 93 9.19 -14.26 4.36
CA TRP A 93 8.00 -15.12 4.61
C TRP A 93 7.95 -16.35 3.71
N ALA A 94 8.34 -16.18 2.44
CA ALA A 94 8.34 -17.25 1.45
C ALA A 94 9.33 -16.96 0.32
N ALA A 95 9.77 -18.01 -0.38
CA ALA A 95 10.48 -17.82 -1.63
C ALA A 95 9.55 -17.15 -2.66
N PRO A 96 10.04 -16.21 -3.49
CA PRO A 96 9.22 -15.58 -4.50
C PRO A 96 8.77 -16.61 -5.55
N THR A 97 7.52 -16.48 -5.98
CA THR A 97 6.96 -17.25 -7.08
C THR A 97 7.58 -16.84 -8.42
N PRO A 98 7.52 -17.69 -9.46
CA PRO A 98 7.95 -17.30 -10.80
C PRO A 98 7.25 -16.03 -11.33
N ALA A 99 5.99 -15.82 -10.96
CA ALA A 99 5.23 -14.63 -11.34
C ALA A 99 5.76 -13.36 -10.65
N GLU A 100 6.09 -13.41 -9.36
CA GLU A 100 6.69 -12.28 -8.65
C GLU A 100 8.10 -11.97 -9.17
N LEU A 101 8.90 -12.99 -9.48
CA LEU A 101 10.21 -12.80 -10.11
C LEU A 101 10.09 -12.12 -11.48
N GLU A 102 9.12 -12.54 -12.28
CA GLU A 102 8.84 -11.91 -13.57
C GLU A 102 8.36 -10.47 -13.40
N ALA A 103 7.46 -10.21 -12.44
CA ALA A 103 6.98 -8.87 -12.13
C ALA A 103 8.12 -7.93 -11.69
N GLY A 104 9.06 -8.41 -10.88
CA GLY A 104 10.28 -7.67 -10.53
C GLY A 104 11.18 -7.41 -11.74
N ARG A 105 11.35 -8.40 -12.63
CA ARG A 105 12.18 -8.29 -13.83
C ARG A 105 11.64 -7.26 -14.84
N VAL A 106 10.32 -7.17 -15.02
CA VAL A 106 9.72 -6.22 -15.98
C VAL A 106 9.66 -4.78 -15.45
N ALA A 107 9.80 -4.60 -14.13
CA ALA A 107 9.80 -3.29 -13.49
C ALA A 107 11.14 -2.56 -13.56
N ALA A 108 12.25 -3.30 -13.75
CA ALA A 108 13.61 -2.77 -13.82
C ALA A 108 14.07 -2.54 -15.27
#